data_AF-A0A257Z783-F1
#
_entry.id   AF-A0A257Z783-F1
#
_cell.length_a   1.000
_cell.length_b   1.000
_cell.length_c   1.000
_cell.angle_alpha   90.00
_cell.angle_beta   90.00
_cell.angle_gamma   90.00
#
_symmetry.space_group_name_H-M   'P 1'
#
loop_
_entity.id
_entity.type
_entity.pdbx_description
1 polymer ?
#
loop_
_entity_poly.entity_id
_entity_poly.type
_entity_poly.pdbx_seq_one_letter_code
_entity_poly.pdbx_strand_id
1 'polypeptide(L)'
;MRTLALSFCALSLCALLAVSTVPVQAQIGTDPRPPNAPGPALPPPQPGENLTDQLNRTDGVIPPTRNVDPGMTHPAPPVGTTPVIPPPDLNDTPPRQ
;
A
#
# COMPACT_ATOMS: atom_id res chain seq x y z
N MET A 1 -54.85 -6.60 18.49
CA MET A 1 -53.89 -7.66 18.86
C MET A 1 -52.66 -7.41 17.99
N ARG A 2 -51.74 -6.55 18.43
CA ARG A 2 -50.58 -6.83 19.31
C ARG A 2 -49.43 -7.54 18.56
N THR A 3 -48.50 -6.72 18.07
CA THR A 3 -47.04 -6.83 18.19
C THR A 3 -46.46 -8.12 18.79
N LEU A 4 -45.46 -8.70 18.12
CA LEU A 4 -44.35 -9.60 18.55
C LEU A 4 -44.12 -10.61 17.40
N ALA A 5 -42.96 -10.77 16.78
CA ALA A 5 -41.63 -10.83 17.38
C ALA A 5 -40.54 -10.41 16.37
N LEU A 6 -40.02 -9.20 16.55
CA LEU A 6 -38.59 -8.91 16.38
C LEU A 6 -37.89 -9.48 17.62
N SER A 7 -37.31 -10.68 17.54
CA SER A 7 -36.26 -11.13 18.48
C SER A 7 -35.80 -12.55 18.14
N PHE A 8 -34.73 -12.67 17.36
CA PHE A 8 -33.70 -13.68 17.59
C PHE A 8 -32.37 -13.00 17.24
N CYS A 9 -31.73 -12.41 18.25
CA CYS A 9 -30.50 -13.00 18.80
C CYS A 9 -29.39 -12.92 17.74
N ALA A 10 -28.77 -11.77 17.47
CA ALA A 10 -27.89 -11.05 18.39
C ALA A 10 -26.97 -11.99 19.18
N LEU A 11 -26.12 -12.77 18.49
CA LEU A 11 -24.90 -13.38 19.03
C LEU A 11 -24.18 -14.13 17.90
N SER A 12 -22.85 -14.03 17.85
CA SER A 12 -21.94 -14.66 16.87
C SER A 12 -21.76 -13.80 15.62
N LEU A 13 -20.64 -13.15 15.35
CA LEU A 13 -19.28 -13.59 15.64
C LEU A 13 -18.34 -12.38 15.52
N CYS A 14 -17.90 -11.86 16.67
CA CYS A 14 -16.67 -11.08 16.75
C CYS A 14 -15.51 -12.01 16.39
N ALA A 15 -15.08 -11.99 15.13
CA ALA A 15 -13.76 -12.49 14.75
C ALA A 15 -13.38 -11.87 13.42
N LEU A 16 -12.08 -11.60 13.27
CA LEU A 16 -11.40 -11.21 12.03
C LEU A 16 -11.15 -9.70 11.87
N LEU A 17 -10.53 -9.08 12.87
CA LEU A 17 -9.51 -8.05 12.60
C LEU A 17 -8.15 -8.74 12.49
N ALA A 18 -8.02 -9.63 11.49
CA ALA A 18 -6.72 -10.10 11.05
C ALA A 18 -6.11 -8.95 10.23
N VAL A 19 -5.28 -8.13 10.88
CA VAL A 19 -4.42 -7.16 10.20
C VAL A 19 -3.47 -7.97 9.33
N SER A 20 -3.79 -8.06 8.04
CA SER A 20 -2.91 -8.63 7.03
C SER A 20 -1.73 -7.68 6.84
N THR A 21 -0.57 -8.04 7.39
CA THR A 21 0.71 -7.48 6.95
C THR A 21 0.93 -7.98 5.52
N VAL A 22 0.50 -7.19 4.54
CA VAL A 22 0.73 -7.48 3.12
C VAL A 22 2.24 -7.39 2.89
N PRO A 23 2.92 -8.48 2.51
CA PRO A 23 4.30 -8.36 2.09
C PRO A 23 4.32 -7.48 0.83
N VAL A 24 5.14 -6.43 0.83
CA VAL A 24 5.45 -5.66 -0.38
C VAL A 24 6.20 -6.60 -1.32
N GLN A 25 5.45 -7.28 -2.18
CA GLN A 25 5.99 -8.11 -3.25
C GLN A 25 6.48 -7.15 -4.34
N ALA A 26 7.79 -7.12 -4.56
CA ALA A 26 8.36 -6.51 -5.74
C ALA A 26 7.64 -7.08 -6.97
N GLN A 27 7.11 -6.19 -7.82
CA GLN A 27 6.41 -6.59 -9.05
C GLN A 27 7.43 -7.17 -10.03
N ILE A 28 7.75 -8.44 -9.87
CA ILE A 28 8.40 -9.22 -10.93
C ILE A 28 7.39 -9.28 -12.06
N GLY A 29 7.68 -8.58 -13.16
CA GLY A 29 6.83 -8.60 -14.34
C GLY A 29 6.61 -10.04 -14.79
N THR A 30 5.36 -10.52 -14.78
CA THR A 30 4.97 -11.88 -15.17
C THR A 30 4.99 -12.09 -16.68
N ASP A 31 5.79 -11.31 -17.40
CA ASP A 31 5.90 -11.40 -18.84
C ASP A 31 6.63 -12.70 -19.20
N PRO A 32 5.96 -13.67 -19.88
CA PRO A 32 6.56 -14.96 -20.20
C PRO A 32 7.68 -14.86 -21.24
N ARG A 33 7.86 -13.69 -21.88
CA ARG A 33 8.89 -13.48 -22.89
C ARG A 33 10.28 -13.33 -22.25
N PRO A 34 11.35 -13.75 -22.93
CA PRO A 34 12.71 -13.59 -22.41
C PRO A 34 13.06 -12.09 -22.18
N PRO A 35 14.00 -11.77 -21.27
CA PRO A 35 14.36 -10.38 -20.93
C PRO A 35 14.75 -9.53 -22.15
N ASN A 36 15.37 -10.16 -23.14
CA ASN A 36 15.86 -9.50 -24.35
C ASN A 36 14.79 -9.37 -25.46
N ALA A 37 13.59 -9.91 -25.25
CA ALA A 37 12.51 -9.75 -26.22
C ALA A 37 11.93 -8.33 -26.16
N PRO A 38 11.53 -7.75 -27.32
CA PRO A 38 10.79 -6.50 -27.35
C PRO A 38 9.56 -6.57 -26.43
N GLY A 39 9.42 -5.56 -25.56
CA GLY A 39 8.26 -5.43 -24.67
C GLY A 39 6.98 -5.05 -25.41
N PRO A 40 5.82 -4.99 -24.73
CA PRO A 40 4.61 -4.44 -25.34
C PRO A 40 4.87 -2.97 -25.65
N ALA A 41 4.69 -2.57 -26.91
CA ALA A 41 4.85 -1.18 -27.32
C ALA A 41 3.53 -0.44 -27.07
N LEU A 42 3.52 0.45 -26.09
CA LEU A 42 2.51 1.49 -26.03
C LEU A 42 2.88 2.63 -26.98
N PRO A 43 1.90 3.32 -27.57
CA PRO A 43 2.15 4.61 -28.19
C PRO A 43 2.83 5.55 -27.18
N PRO A 44 3.79 6.38 -27.60
CA PRO A 44 4.43 7.32 -26.69
C PRO A 44 3.40 8.27 -26.10
N PRO A 45 3.60 8.73 -24.84
CA PRO A 45 2.73 9.72 -24.22
C PRO A 45 2.67 11.00 -25.05
N GLN A 46 1.47 11.60 -25.13
CA GLN A 46 1.29 12.88 -25.80
C GLN A 46 1.68 14.05 -24.88
N PRO A 47 2.16 15.18 -25.42
CA PRO A 47 2.43 16.36 -24.59
C PRO A 47 1.18 16.81 -23.81
N GLY A 48 1.29 16.90 -22.49
CA GLY A 48 0.19 17.30 -21.60
C GLY A 48 -0.78 16.15 -21.22
N GLU A 49 -0.51 14.93 -21.66
CA GLU A 49 -1.30 13.75 -21.27
C GLU A 49 -1.13 13.42 -19.78
N ASN A 50 -2.24 13.21 -19.08
CA ASN A 50 -2.21 12.78 -17.68
C ASN A 50 -2.38 11.25 -17.57
N LEU A 51 -2.21 10.71 -16.36
CA LEU A 51 -2.32 9.27 -16.12
C LEU A 51 -3.71 8.71 -16.45
N THR A 52 -4.77 9.47 -16.19
CA THR A 52 -6.15 9.07 -16.49
C THR A 52 -6.34 8.90 -18.00
N ASP A 53 -5.83 9.83 -18.80
CA ASP A 53 -5.88 9.78 -20.26
C ASP A 53 -5.12 8.56 -20.79
N GLN A 54 -3.94 8.29 -20.21
CA GLN A 54 -3.13 7.15 -20.58
C GLN A 54 -3.84 5.82 -20.27
N LEU A 55 -4.41 5.69 -19.06
CA LEU A 55 -5.16 4.50 -18.66
C LEU A 55 -6.40 4.27 -19.52
N ASN A 56 -7.12 5.34 -19.88
CA ASN A 56 -8.28 5.28 -20.76
C ASN A 56 -7.91 4.74 -22.15
N ARG A 57 -6.71 5.05 -22.66
CA ARG A 57 -6.22 4.56 -23.96
C ARG A 57 -5.74 3.11 -23.91
N THR A 58 -5.29 2.65 -22.73
CA THR A 58 -4.69 1.32 -22.56
C THR A 58 -5.61 0.32 -21.86
N ASP A 59 -6.92 0.55 -21.90
CA ASP A 59 -7.94 -0.29 -21.22
C ASP A 59 -7.60 -0.55 -19.74
N GLY A 60 -7.04 0.46 -19.08
CA GLY A 60 -6.61 0.40 -17.67
C GLY A 60 -5.29 -0.33 -17.40
N VAL A 61 -4.59 -0.84 -18.43
CA VAL A 61 -3.35 -1.61 -18.27
C VAL A 61 -2.16 -0.92 -18.93
N ILE A 62 -1.27 -0.35 -18.11
CA ILE A 62 0.04 0.15 -18.56
C ILE A 62 1.09 -0.91 -18.22
N PRO A 63 1.69 -1.59 -19.22
CA PRO A 63 2.71 -2.58 -18.96
C PRO A 63 3.94 -1.92 -18.34
N PRO A 64 4.57 -2.57 -17.34
CA PRO A 64 5.79 -2.05 -16.73
C PRO A 64 6.91 -1.95 -17.76
N THR A 65 7.78 -0.97 -17.57
CA THR A 65 9.00 -0.85 -18.38
C THR A 65 9.87 -2.08 -18.12
N ARG A 66 10.36 -2.74 -19.18
CA ARG A 66 11.29 -3.87 -19.05
C ARG A 66 12.74 -3.43 -18.76
N ASN A 67 13.03 -2.14 -18.90
CA ASN A 67 14.33 -1.52 -18.60
C ASN A 67 14.45 -1.12 -17.12
N VAL A 68 14.02 -1.98 -16.18
CA VAL A 68 14.48 -1.84 -14.80
C VAL A 68 15.91 -2.36 -14.77
N ASP A 69 16.86 -1.42 -14.74
CA ASP A 69 18.29 -1.73 -14.70
C ASP A 69 18.59 -2.65 -13.52
N PRO A 70 19.25 -3.81 -13.70
CA PRO A 70 19.72 -4.66 -12.61
C PRO A 70 20.60 -3.91 -11.60
N GLY A 71 21.22 -2.80 -12.00
CA GLY A 71 22.00 -1.89 -11.15
C GLY A 71 21.20 -0.74 -10.54
N MET A 72 19.87 -0.70 -10.67
CA MET A 72 19.03 0.35 -10.06
C MET A 72 19.00 0.20 -8.54
N THR A 73 20.01 0.74 -7.87
CA THR A 73 20.07 0.90 -6.42
C THR A 73 19.57 2.28 -6.06
N HIS A 74 18.30 2.42 -5.65
CA HIS A 74 17.88 3.63 -4.94
C HIS A 74 18.39 3.50 -3.50
N PRO A 75 19.34 4.35 -3.04
CA PRO A 75 19.83 4.26 -1.67
C PRO A 75 18.68 4.52 -0.70
N ALA A 76 18.69 3.83 0.44
CA ALA A 76 17.70 4.11 1.48
C ALA A 76 17.75 5.60 1.87
N PRO A 77 16.60 6.26 2.10
CA PRO A 77 16.60 7.60 2.65
C PRO A 77 17.31 7.62 4.01
N PRO A 78 17.90 8.74 4.41
CA PRO A 78 18.55 8.85 5.71
C PRO A 78 17.57 8.53 6.83
N VAL A 79 18.03 7.79 7.86
CA VAL A 79 17.27 7.56 9.08
C VAL A 79 16.91 8.90 9.73
N GLY A 80 15.62 9.09 10.03
CA GLY A 80 15.14 10.30 10.68
C GLY A 80 15.66 10.42 12.11
N THR A 81 16.06 11.62 12.51
CA THR A 81 16.45 11.96 13.89
C THR A 81 15.25 12.44 14.69
N THR A 82 14.17 11.66 14.73
CA THR A 82 12.97 12.05 15.49
C THR A 82 13.37 12.29 16.95
N PRO A 83 13.25 13.52 17.48
CA PRO A 83 13.65 13.80 18.85
C PRO A 83 12.73 13.04 19.81
N VAL A 84 13.32 12.22 20.68
CA VAL A 84 12.60 11.54 21.76
C VAL A 84 12.52 12.49 22.94
N ILE A 85 11.31 12.85 23.35
CA ILE A 85 11.07 13.53 24.63
C ILE A 85 11.07 12.46 25.73
N PRO A 86 11.99 12.52 26.71
CA PRO A 86 12.01 11.57 27.82
C PRO A 86 10.69 11.61 28.61
N PRO A 87 10.26 10.48 29.20
CA PRO A 87 9.16 10.51 30.15
C PRO A 87 9.52 11.40 31.36
N PRO A 88 8.53 12.02 32.03
CA PRO A 88 8.77 12.79 33.25
C PRO A 88 9.36 11.89 34.35
N ASP A 89 10.31 12.41 35.12
CA ASP A 89 10.89 11.71 36.25
C ASP A 89 9.83 11.47 37.34
N LEU A 90 9.77 10.26 37.89
CA LEU A 90 8.82 9.90 38.97
C LEU A 90 9.01 10.73 40.27
N ASN A 91 10.10 11.49 40.36
CA ASN A 91 10.39 12.39 41.48
C ASN A 91 9.56 13.68 41.46
N ASP A 92 8.84 13.98 40.38
CA ASP A 92 7.88 15.08 40.31
C ASP A 92 6.50 14.72 40.90
N THR A 93 6.39 13.60 41.61
CA THR A 93 5.17 13.28 42.39
C THR A 93 5.21 14.08 43.70
N PRO A 94 4.45 15.19 43.86
CA PRO A 94 4.32 15.82 45.16
C PRO A 94 3.73 14.80 46.16
N PRO A 95 4.18 14.80 47.43
CA PRO A 95 3.63 13.89 48.42
C PRO A 95 2.11 14.09 48.48
N ARG A 96 1.34 13.01 48.37
CA ARG A 96 -0.10 13.06 48.63
C ARG A 96 -0.28 13.52 50.08
N GLN A 97 -0.86 14.71 50.26
CA GLN A 97 -1.39 15.17 51.54
C GLN A 97 -2.74 14.50 51.82
#